data_AF-A0A450VVP4-F1
#
_entry.id   AF-A0A450VVP4-F1
#
_cell.length_a   1.000
_cell.length_b   1.000
_cell.length_c   1.000
_cell.angle_alpha   90.00
_cell.angle_beta   90.00
_cell.angle_gamma   90.00
#
_symmetry.space_group_name_H-M   'P 1'
#
loop_
_entity.id
_entity.type
_entity.pdbx_description
1 polymer ?
#
loop_
_entity_poly.entity_id
_entity_poly.type
_entity_poly.pdbx_seq_one_letter_code
_entity_poly.pdbx_strand_id
1 'polypeptide(L)'
;MSAATERHMSVSNQQLTLEDISKYVRAHIGEWLSEQSLAKPPAVYELELRERMIRVEEELKNQRELMERGFDLMDKRFEVTDKRFEAMSAENNRRFEAMSAENNRYFEAMSAENNRYFDAIDKRFEAMSAENNRYFDAMDKRFETISVENNRRFETMSIENNKRFDAIDKRFEAMSAENNRRFDAIDERFETMSVENNRRFETISIESNKRFEYLTKRVDRLMVWSLGVTMGTGSLVVATLKLLL
;
A
#
# COMPACT_ATOMS: atom_id res chain seq x y z
N MET A 1 -81.84 -50.63 -158.76
CA MET A 1 -83.31 -50.71 -158.53
C MET A 1 -83.56 -51.32 -157.16
N SER A 2 -84.56 -50.80 -156.43
CA SER A 2 -85.06 -51.19 -155.08
C SER A 2 -84.25 -50.64 -153.89
N ALA A 3 -84.66 -49.69 -153.03
CA ALA A 3 -85.92 -49.27 -152.37
C ALA A 3 -86.17 -49.90 -150.97
N ALA A 4 -86.40 -49.01 -149.98
CA ALA A 4 -86.93 -49.17 -148.60
C ALA A 4 -85.99 -49.85 -147.55
N THR A 5 -85.87 -49.43 -146.28
CA THR A 5 -86.90 -49.03 -145.29
C THR A 5 -86.28 -48.28 -144.10
N GLU A 6 -86.92 -47.21 -143.63
CA GLU A 6 -86.67 -46.53 -142.35
C GLU A 6 -87.10 -47.38 -141.13
N ARG A 7 -86.36 -47.32 -140.01
CA ARG A 7 -86.91 -47.56 -138.66
C ARG A 7 -86.28 -46.64 -137.61
N HIS A 8 -87.08 -45.70 -137.14
CA HIS A 8 -86.94 -45.02 -135.85
C HIS A 8 -87.00 -46.04 -134.69
N MET A 9 -86.13 -45.92 -133.68
CA MET A 9 -86.36 -46.44 -132.34
C MET A 9 -86.04 -45.37 -131.30
N SER A 10 -87.05 -45.06 -130.49
CA SER A 10 -87.11 -44.07 -129.42
C SER A 10 -86.35 -44.51 -128.17
N VAL A 11 -85.54 -43.63 -127.57
CA VAL A 11 -85.12 -43.75 -126.16
C VAL A 11 -86.12 -42.98 -125.31
N SER A 12 -86.95 -43.71 -124.58
CA SER A 12 -87.89 -43.15 -123.60
C SER A 12 -87.13 -42.65 -122.37
N ASN A 13 -87.23 -41.36 -122.09
CA ASN A 13 -86.79 -40.74 -120.84
C ASN A 13 -87.78 -41.16 -119.73
N GLN A 14 -87.47 -42.21 -118.97
CA GLN A 14 -88.32 -42.66 -117.86
C GLN A 14 -88.21 -41.68 -116.68
N GLN A 15 -89.33 -41.05 -116.32
CA GLN A 15 -89.47 -40.30 -115.07
C GLN A 15 -89.30 -41.24 -113.88
N LEU A 16 -88.18 -41.10 -113.14
CA LEU A 16 -87.96 -41.78 -111.86
C LEU A 16 -89.07 -41.38 -110.90
N THR A 17 -89.76 -42.37 -110.35
CA THR A 17 -90.87 -42.14 -109.42
C THR A 17 -90.32 -41.84 -108.03
N LEU A 18 -91.12 -41.17 -107.19
CA LEU A 18 -90.75 -40.92 -105.79
C LEU A 18 -90.46 -42.23 -105.03
N GLU A 19 -91.07 -43.33 -105.48
CA GLU A 19 -90.90 -44.67 -104.94
C GLU A 19 -89.51 -45.23 -105.24
N ASP A 20 -88.97 -44.97 -106.44
CA ASP A 20 -87.61 -45.36 -106.82
C ASP A 20 -86.56 -44.62 -105.98
N ILE A 21 -86.76 -43.31 -105.77
CA ILE A 21 -85.89 -42.49 -104.91
C ILE A 21 -85.99 -42.99 -103.46
N SER A 22 -87.20 -43.28 -102.98
CA SER A 22 -87.41 -43.75 -101.61
C SER A 22 -86.77 -45.12 -101.36
N LYS A 23 -86.80 -46.00 -102.36
CA LYS A 23 -86.16 -47.31 -102.31
C LYS A 23 -84.64 -47.20 -102.35
N TYR A 24 -84.12 -46.29 -103.16
CA TYR A 24 -82.69 -46.00 -103.23
C TYR A 24 -82.16 -45.40 -101.92
N VAL A 25 -82.85 -44.39 -101.37
CA VAL A 25 -82.48 -43.79 -100.08
C VAL A 25 -82.55 -44.85 -98.98
N ARG A 26 -83.62 -45.66 -98.89
CA ARG A 26 -83.68 -46.74 -97.88
C ARG A 26 -82.57 -47.78 -98.04
N ALA A 27 -82.17 -48.10 -99.27
CA ALA A 27 -81.10 -49.04 -99.52
C ALA A 27 -79.72 -48.48 -99.10
N HIS A 28 -79.51 -47.16 -99.19
CA HIS A 28 -78.19 -46.54 -98.97
C HIS A 28 -78.08 -45.75 -97.66
N ILE A 29 -79.19 -45.46 -96.95
CA ILE A 29 -79.16 -44.66 -95.72
C ILE A 29 -78.44 -45.36 -94.57
N GLY A 30 -78.47 -46.70 -94.53
CA GLY A 30 -77.71 -47.48 -93.55
C GLY A 30 -76.20 -47.37 -93.76
N GLU A 31 -75.77 -47.30 -95.01
CA GLU A 31 -74.36 -47.11 -95.39
C GLU A 31 -73.91 -45.67 -95.07
N TRP A 32 -74.70 -44.66 -95.48
CA TRP A 32 -74.40 -43.25 -95.21
C TRP A 32 -74.35 -42.91 -93.72
N LEU A 33 -75.22 -43.50 -92.89
CA LEU A 33 -75.18 -43.31 -91.44
C LEU A 33 -73.96 -43.98 -90.79
N SER A 34 -73.49 -45.11 -91.34
CA SER A 34 -72.30 -45.81 -90.84
C SER A 34 -71.00 -45.09 -91.21
N GLU A 35 -70.96 -44.42 -92.36
CA GLU A 35 -69.81 -43.61 -92.78
C GLU A 35 -69.71 -42.29 -91.98
N GLN A 36 -70.84 -41.72 -91.56
CA GLN A 36 -70.86 -40.47 -90.79
C GLN A 36 -70.70 -40.68 -89.28
N SER A 37 -71.00 -41.87 -88.74
CA SER A 37 -70.73 -42.17 -87.34
C SER A 37 -69.23 -42.45 -87.14
N LEU A 38 -68.47 -41.42 -86.79
CA LEU A 38 -67.08 -41.52 -86.30
C LEU A 38 -66.94 -42.32 -84.97
N ALA A 39 -68.00 -42.98 -84.50
CA ALA A 39 -67.95 -43.87 -83.35
C ALA A 39 -67.90 -45.33 -83.85
N LYS A 40 -66.74 -45.97 -83.66
CA LYS A 40 -66.59 -47.43 -83.77
C LYS A 40 -67.67 -48.15 -82.94
N PRO A 41 -68.03 -49.42 -83.26
CA PRO A 41 -69.10 -50.15 -82.57
C PRO A 41 -68.96 -50.10 -81.04
N PRO A 42 -70.07 -50.00 -80.26
CA PRO A 42 -70.01 -49.81 -78.80
C PRO A 42 -69.09 -50.79 -78.05
N ALA A 43 -69.03 -52.04 -78.49
CA ALA A 43 -68.17 -53.08 -77.93
C ALA A 43 -66.66 -52.82 -78.13
N VAL A 44 -66.27 -52.13 -79.20
CA VAL A 44 -64.86 -51.79 -79.50
C VAL A 44 -64.40 -50.63 -78.62
N TYR A 45 -65.30 -49.69 -78.31
CA TYR A 45 -65.04 -48.58 -77.40
C TYR A 45 -64.88 -49.05 -75.93
N GLU A 46 -65.71 -50.00 -75.49
CA GLU A 46 -65.56 -50.64 -74.18
C GLU A 46 -64.23 -51.39 -74.03
N LEU A 47 -63.75 -52.04 -75.10
CA LEU A 47 -62.48 -52.75 -75.10
C LEU A 47 -61.28 -51.79 -75.00
N GLU A 48 -61.28 -50.70 -75.80
CA GLU A 48 -60.23 -49.67 -75.74
C GLU A 48 -60.18 -48.96 -74.37
N LEU A 49 -61.34 -48.71 -73.75
CA LEU A 49 -61.42 -48.16 -72.39
C LEU A 49 -60.89 -49.13 -71.32
N ARG A 50 -61.21 -50.42 -71.42
CA ARG A 50 -60.66 -51.45 -70.52
C ARG A 50 -59.15 -51.58 -70.66
N GLU A 51 -58.61 -51.53 -71.87
CA GLU A 51 -57.15 -51.53 -72.06
C GLU A 51 -56.49 -50.27 -71.48
N ARG A 52 -57.10 -49.10 -71.64
CA ARG A 52 -56.60 -47.87 -70.99
C ARG A 52 -56.67 -47.97 -69.46
N MET A 53 -57.72 -48.59 -68.92
CA MET A 53 -57.87 -48.84 -67.49
C MET A 53 -56.78 -49.79 -66.98
N ILE A 54 -56.52 -50.89 -67.67
CA ILE A 54 -55.45 -51.85 -67.33
C ILE A 54 -54.08 -51.15 -67.36
N ARG A 55 -53.78 -50.35 -68.40
CA ARG A 55 -52.53 -49.57 -68.47
C ARG A 55 -52.39 -48.58 -67.32
N VAL A 56 -53.49 -47.93 -66.91
CA VAL A 56 -53.49 -47.02 -65.75
C VAL A 56 -53.31 -47.80 -64.44
N GLU A 57 -53.95 -48.95 -64.27
CA GLU A 57 -53.76 -49.81 -63.10
C GLU A 57 -52.33 -50.34 -62.99
N GLU A 58 -51.72 -50.73 -64.10
CA GLU A 58 -50.30 -51.11 -64.17
C GLU A 58 -49.38 -49.93 -63.84
N GLU A 59 -49.65 -48.73 -64.36
CA GLU A 59 -48.87 -47.53 -64.03
C GLU A 59 -49.04 -47.13 -62.56
N LEU A 60 -50.25 -47.22 -62.00
CA LEU A 60 -50.50 -46.98 -60.57
C LEU A 60 -49.79 -48.00 -59.69
N LYS A 61 -49.74 -49.27 -60.12
CA LYS A 61 -48.98 -50.32 -59.44
C LYS A 61 -47.49 -50.02 -59.49
N ASN A 62 -46.95 -49.66 -60.66
CA ASN A 62 -45.55 -49.28 -60.84
C ASN A 62 -45.17 -48.05 -59.99
N GLN A 63 -46.04 -47.03 -59.93
CA GLN A 63 -45.84 -45.86 -59.07
C GLN A 63 -45.85 -46.22 -57.59
N ARG A 64 -46.75 -47.11 -57.15
CA ARG A 64 -46.77 -47.61 -55.77
C ARG A 64 -45.48 -48.36 -55.42
N GLU A 65 -44.99 -49.22 -56.31
CA GLU A 65 -43.71 -49.95 -56.13
C GLU A 65 -42.48 -49.01 -56.14
N LEU A 66 -42.49 -47.95 -56.95
CA LEU A 66 -41.48 -46.90 -56.92
C LEU A 66 -41.52 -46.10 -55.61
N MET A 67 -42.72 -45.78 -55.11
CA MET A 67 -42.89 -45.11 -53.82
C MET A 67 -42.39 -45.98 -52.67
N GLU A 68 -42.74 -47.26 -52.63
CA GLU A 68 -42.28 -48.20 -51.60
C GLU A 68 -40.75 -48.29 -51.57
N ARG A 69 -40.10 -48.46 -52.73
CA ARG A 69 -38.63 -48.42 -52.82
C ARG A 69 -38.04 -47.07 -52.39
N GLY A 70 -38.74 -45.97 -52.69
CA GLY A 70 -38.36 -44.63 -52.25
C GLY A 70 -38.40 -44.49 -50.73
N PHE A 71 -39.45 -45.02 -50.09
CA PHE A 71 -39.58 -45.07 -48.63
C PHE A 71 -38.50 -45.95 -47.99
N ASP A 72 -38.22 -47.14 -48.54
CA ASP A 72 -37.14 -48.01 -48.04
C ASP A 72 -35.76 -47.34 -48.09
N LEU A 73 -35.49 -46.57 -49.16
CA LEU A 73 -34.27 -45.79 -49.30
C LEU A 73 -34.22 -44.61 -48.32
N MET A 74 -35.35 -43.96 -48.07
CA MET A 74 -35.45 -42.91 -47.06
C MET A 74 -35.19 -43.46 -45.66
N ASP A 75 -35.81 -44.57 -45.28
CA ASP A 75 -35.64 -45.20 -43.96
C ASP A 75 -34.16 -45.57 -43.72
N LYS A 76 -33.50 -46.18 -44.71
CA LYS A 76 -32.06 -46.46 -44.63
C LYS A 76 -31.23 -45.19 -44.44
N ARG A 77 -31.60 -44.10 -45.10
CA ARG A 77 -30.89 -42.82 -44.98
C ARG A 77 -31.15 -42.17 -43.61
N PHE A 78 -32.36 -42.30 -43.08
CA PHE A 78 -32.71 -41.86 -41.72
C PHE A 78 -31.92 -42.63 -40.67
N GLU A 79 -31.87 -43.97 -40.75
CA GLU A 79 -31.07 -44.78 -39.83
C GLU A 79 -29.58 -44.39 -39.82
N VAL A 80 -28.99 -44.15 -40.99
CA VAL A 80 -27.60 -43.71 -41.10
C VAL A 80 -27.42 -42.32 -40.50
N THR A 81 -28.39 -41.43 -40.68
CA THR A 81 -28.38 -40.07 -40.12
C THR A 81 -28.49 -40.11 -38.59
N ASP A 82 -29.38 -40.92 -38.05
CA ASP A 82 -29.57 -41.09 -36.61
C ASP A 82 -28.30 -41.66 -35.96
N LYS A 83 -27.70 -42.71 -36.54
CA LYS A 83 -26.41 -43.25 -36.07
C LYS A 83 -25.31 -42.19 -36.06
N ARG A 84 -25.27 -41.34 -37.09
CA ARG A 84 -24.29 -40.23 -37.16
C ARG A 84 -24.57 -39.18 -36.08
N PHE A 85 -25.84 -38.87 -35.83
CA PHE A 85 -26.25 -37.92 -34.81
C PHE A 85 -25.95 -38.43 -33.40
N GLU A 86 -26.23 -39.70 -33.12
CA GLU A 86 -25.87 -40.36 -31.85
C GLU A 86 -24.36 -40.37 -31.65
N ALA A 87 -23.58 -40.75 -32.67
CA ALA A 87 -22.12 -40.74 -32.59
C ALA A 87 -21.56 -39.34 -32.32
N MET A 88 -22.08 -38.32 -33.01
CA MET A 88 -21.69 -36.93 -32.80
C MET A 88 -22.06 -36.42 -31.40
N SER A 89 -23.25 -36.78 -30.91
CA SER A 89 -23.71 -36.41 -29.56
C SER A 89 -22.85 -37.07 -28.48
N ALA A 90 -22.52 -38.34 -28.65
CA ALA A 90 -21.63 -39.08 -27.74
C ALA A 90 -20.21 -38.49 -27.75
N GLU A 91 -19.68 -38.12 -28.92
CA GLU A 91 -18.37 -37.45 -29.01
C GLU A 91 -18.37 -36.08 -28.33
N ASN A 92 -19.40 -35.26 -28.58
CA ASN A 92 -19.54 -33.96 -27.93
C ASN A 92 -19.62 -34.08 -26.41
N ASN A 93 -20.38 -35.04 -25.89
CA ASN A 93 -20.49 -35.25 -24.45
C ASN A 93 -19.14 -35.66 -23.84
N ARG A 94 -18.40 -36.58 -24.50
CA ARG A 94 -17.04 -36.96 -24.06
C ARG A 94 -16.08 -35.78 -24.07
N ARG A 95 -16.10 -34.94 -25.10
CA ARG A 95 -15.25 -33.74 -25.17
C ARG A 95 -15.59 -32.75 -24.06
N PHE A 96 -16.87 -32.56 -23.77
CA PHE A 96 -17.32 -31.70 -22.70
C PHE A 96 -16.87 -32.21 -21.32
N GLU A 97 -17.05 -33.50 -21.05
CA GLU A 97 -16.59 -34.14 -19.81
C GLU A 97 -15.07 -34.03 -19.64
N ALA A 98 -14.30 -34.28 -20.71
CA ALA A 98 -12.85 -34.15 -20.69
C ALA A 98 -12.40 -32.70 -20.39
N MET A 99 -13.01 -31.72 -21.07
CA MET A 99 -12.72 -30.29 -20.84
C MET A 99 -13.09 -29.85 -19.43
N SER A 100 -14.22 -30.33 -18.90
CA SER A 100 -14.65 -30.05 -17.53
C SER A 100 -13.66 -30.63 -16.50
N ALA A 101 -13.24 -31.88 -16.70
CA ALA A 101 -12.25 -32.52 -15.84
C ALA A 101 -10.89 -31.82 -15.87
N GLU A 102 -10.44 -31.36 -17.05
CA GLU A 102 -9.21 -30.59 -17.20
C GLU A 102 -9.29 -29.24 -16.48
N ASN A 103 -10.38 -28.49 -16.68
CA ASN A 103 -10.61 -27.23 -15.97
C ASN A 103 -10.63 -27.40 -14.45
N ASN A 104 -11.27 -28.47 -13.96
CA ASN A 104 -11.32 -28.73 -12.52
C ASN A 104 -9.92 -29.03 -11.97
N ARG A 105 -9.12 -29.83 -12.68
CA ARG A 105 -7.72 -30.11 -12.32
C ARG A 105 -6.87 -28.84 -12.31
N TYR A 106 -7.03 -27.98 -13.31
CA TYR A 106 -6.32 -26.70 -13.36
C TYR A 106 -6.69 -25.81 -12.16
N PHE A 107 -7.99 -25.72 -11.84
CA PHE A 107 -8.46 -24.94 -10.69
C PHE A 107 -7.95 -25.49 -9.35
N GLU A 108 -7.95 -26.80 -9.17
CA GLU A 108 -7.39 -27.47 -7.99
C GLU A 108 -5.88 -27.22 -7.86
N ALA A 109 -5.14 -27.34 -8.96
CA ALA A 109 -3.70 -27.07 -8.98
C ALA A 109 -3.39 -25.61 -8.62
N MET A 110 -4.10 -24.66 -9.23
CA MET A 110 -3.95 -23.23 -8.93
C MET A 110 -4.30 -22.92 -7.45
N SER A 111 -5.36 -23.54 -6.92
CA SER A 111 -5.75 -23.36 -5.52
C SER A 111 -4.70 -23.94 -4.56
N ALA A 112 -4.15 -25.11 -4.88
CA ALA A 112 -3.08 -25.72 -4.09
C ALA A 112 -1.79 -24.89 -4.12
N GLU A 113 -1.44 -24.30 -5.27
CA GLU A 113 -0.30 -23.39 -5.40
C GLU A 113 -0.51 -22.11 -4.60
N ASN A 114 -1.68 -21.48 -4.70
CA ASN A 114 -2.03 -20.30 -3.92
C ASN A 114 -1.94 -20.58 -2.41
N ASN A 115 -2.49 -21.70 -1.95
CA ASN A 115 -2.40 -22.09 -0.54
C ASN A 115 -0.95 -22.25 -0.08
N ARG A 116 -0.09 -22.90 -0.88
CA ARG A 116 1.35 -23.00 -0.57
C ARG A 116 2.02 -21.64 -0.49
N TYR A 117 1.64 -20.71 -1.36
CA TYR A 117 2.18 -19.36 -1.35
C TYR A 117 1.75 -18.59 -0.08
N PHE A 118 0.48 -18.71 0.33
CA PHE A 118 0.00 -18.15 1.59
C PHE A 118 0.73 -18.75 2.80
N ASP A 119 0.87 -20.07 2.88
CA ASP A 119 1.62 -20.74 3.96
C ASP A 119 3.09 -20.25 4.03
N ALA A 120 3.71 -19.98 2.88
CA ALA A 120 5.07 -19.46 2.83
C ALA A 120 5.16 -18.01 3.34
N ILE A 121 4.16 -17.18 3.04
CA ILE A 121 4.05 -15.81 3.57
C ILE A 121 3.85 -15.85 5.08
N ASP A 122 2.94 -16.68 5.58
CA ASP A 122 2.67 -16.79 7.02
C ASP A 122 3.92 -17.19 7.79
N LYS A 123 4.66 -18.19 7.31
CA LYS A 123 5.95 -18.58 7.90
C LYS A 123 6.98 -17.45 7.89
N ARG A 124 7.03 -16.65 6.82
CA ARG A 124 7.92 -15.50 6.73
C ARG A 124 7.52 -14.40 7.71
N PHE A 125 6.22 -14.18 7.89
CA PHE A 125 5.69 -13.21 8.84
C PHE A 125 6.00 -13.64 10.27
N GLU A 126 5.75 -14.91 10.63
CA GLU A 126 6.11 -15.47 11.94
C GLU A 126 7.62 -15.33 12.22
N ALA A 127 8.47 -15.64 11.24
CA ALA A 127 9.92 -15.50 11.39
C ALA A 127 10.33 -14.04 11.64
N MET A 128 9.76 -13.09 10.88
CA MET A 128 10.02 -11.67 11.04
C MET A 128 9.54 -11.15 12.41
N SER A 129 8.35 -11.56 12.85
CA SER A 129 7.82 -11.20 14.17
C SER A 129 8.70 -11.76 15.30
N ALA A 130 9.17 -13.00 15.18
CA ALA A 130 10.07 -13.60 16.15
C ALA A 130 11.43 -12.86 16.21
N GLU A 131 11.97 -12.46 15.06
CA GLU A 131 13.20 -11.67 14.99
C GLU A 131 13.01 -10.27 15.61
N ASN A 132 11.92 -9.58 15.28
CA ASN A 132 11.59 -8.28 15.88
C ASN A 132 11.47 -8.36 17.39
N ASN A 133 10.77 -9.37 17.93
CA ASN A 133 10.65 -9.57 19.37
C ASN A 133 12.04 -9.78 20.02
N ARG A 134 12.91 -10.57 19.40
CA ARG A 134 14.30 -10.74 19.89
C ARG A 134 15.08 -9.43 19.90
N TYR A 135 14.89 -8.59 18.88
CA TYR A 135 15.52 -7.29 18.81
C TYR A 135 15.03 -6.36 19.93
N PHE A 136 13.72 -6.34 20.20
CA PHE A 136 13.14 -5.59 21.33
C PHE A 136 13.69 -6.09 22.67
N ASP A 137 13.70 -7.40 22.93
CA ASP A 137 14.27 -7.97 24.15
C ASP A 137 15.75 -7.59 24.34
N ALA A 138 16.52 -7.56 23.24
CA ALA A 138 17.93 -7.15 23.28
C ALA A 138 18.08 -5.66 23.58
N MET A 139 17.19 -4.82 23.05
CA MET A 139 17.16 -3.38 23.32
C MET A 139 16.79 -3.11 24.79
N ASP A 140 15.80 -3.81 25.33
CA ASP A 140 15.40 -3.69 26.74
C ASP A 140 16.55 -4.07 27.68
N LYS A 141 17.25 -5.18 27.42
CA LYS A 141 18.43 -5.57 28.20
C LYS A 141 19.54 -4.53 28.14
N ARG A 142 19.79 -3.93 26.97
CA ARG A 142 20.78 -2.85 26.81
C ARG A 142 20.36 -1.61 27.60
N PHE A 143 19.08 -1.25 27.55
CA PHE A 143 18.55 -0.11 28.28
C PHE A 143 18.66 -0.31 29.79
N GLU A 144 18.31 -1.50 30.29
CA GLU A 144 18.47 -1.87 31.70
C GLU A 144 19.94 -1.79 32.13
N THR A 145 20.85 -2.35 31.32
CA THR A 145 22.31 -2.30 31.59
C THR A 145 22.82 -0.86 31.68
N ILE A 146 22.44 -0.01 30.73
CA ILE A 146 22.84 1.41 30.71
C ILE A 146 22.25 2.14 31.90
N SER A 147 21.00 1.86 32.27
CA SER A 147 20.33 2.50 33.41
C SER A 147 21.02 2.15 34.72
N VAL A 148 21.34 0.87 34.93
CA VAL A 148 22.08 0.40 36.11
C VAL A 148 23.48 1.04 36.17
N GLU A 149 24.21 1.05 35.06
CA GLU A 149 25.55 1.64 34.99
C GLU A 149 25.52 3.16 35.24
N ASN A 150 24.55 3.87 34.67
CA ASN A 150 24.38 5.30 34.91
C ASN A 150 24.08 5.58 36.38
N ASN A 151 23.20 4.79 37.01
CA ASN A 151 22.89 4.95 38.42
C ASN A 151 24.14 4.70 39.30
N ARG A 152 24.92 3.66 38.98
CA ARG A 152 26.19 3.36 39.65
C ARG A 152 27.22 4.49 39.51
N ARG A 153 27.36 5.06 38.31
CA ARG A 153 28.26 6.20 38.05
C ARG A 153 27.83 7.43 38.85
N PHE A 154 26.53 7.71 38.89
CA PHE A 154 25.98 8.82 39.66
C PHE A 154 26.28 8.65 41.15
N GLU A 155 26.02 7.47 41.71
CA GLU A 155 26.32 7.16 43.11
C GLU A 155 27.81 7.32 43.43
N THR A 156 28.68 6.81 42.55
CA THR A 156 30.14 6.97 42.69
C THR A 156 30.56 8.44 42.70
N MET A 157 30.02 9.24 41.77
CA MET A 157 30.29 10.67 41.67
C MET A 157 29.78 11.43 42.90
N SER A 158 28.59 11.08 43.42
CA SER A 158 28.06 11.66 44.65
C SER A 158 28.95 11.37 45.85
N ILE A 159 29.43 10.12 45.99
CA ILE A 159 30.37 9.75 47.07
C ILE A 159 31.68 10.53 46.96
N GLU A 160 32.24 10.64 45.74
CA GLU A 160 33.48 11.40 45.53
C GLU A 160 33.30 12.89 45.84
N ASN A 161 32.20 13.48 45.38
CA ASN A 161 31.88 14.88 45.66
C ASN A 161 31.74 15.12 47.16
N ASN A 162 31.03 14.26 47.90
CA ASN A 162 30.92 14.37 49.35
C ASN A 162 32.30 14.31 50.03
N LYS A 163 33.17 13.38 49.62
CA LYS A 163 34.56 13.32 50.14
C LYS A 163 35.35 14.59 49.84
N ARG A 164 35.18 15.20 48.66
CA ARG A 164 35.82 16.46 48.30
C ARG A 164 35.30 17.61 49.16
N PHE A 165 33.99 17.67 49.42
CA PHE A 165 33.41 18.65 50.33
C PHE A 165 33.95 18.49 51.76
N ASP A 166 33.97 17.28 52.32
CA ASP A 166 34.56 17.01 53.63
C ASP A 166 36.04 17.45 53.71
N ALA A 167 36.79 17.27 52.62
CA ALA A 167 38.19 17.70 52.55
C ALA A 167 38.34 19.23 52.48
N ILE A 168 37.41 19.92 51.79
CA ILE A 168 37.35 21.38 51.75
C ILE A 168 37.00 21.92 53.15
N ASP A 169 36.00 21.34 53.81
CA ASP A 169 35.59 21.75 55.16
C ASP A 169 36.75 21.62 56.14
N LYS A 170 37.49 20.50 56.13
CA LYS A 170 38.70 20.33 56.96
C LYS A 170 39.78 21.36 56.67
N ARG A 171 39.99 21.72 55.39
CA ARG A 171 40.96 22.77 55.01
C ARG A 171 40.52 24.13 55.52
N PHE A 172 39.23 24.41 55.46
CA PHE A 172 38.65 25.66 55.96
C PHE A 172 38.79 25.75 57.48
N GLU A 173 38.46 24.69 58.22
CA GLU A 173 38.69 24.62 59.67
C GLU A 173 40.16 24.83 60.04
N ALA A 174 41.08 24.17 59.34
CA ALA A 174 42.51 24.34 59.56
C ALA A 174 42.99 25.77 59.29
N MET A 175 42.52 26.39 58.21
CA MET A 175 42.83 27.78 57.87
C MET A 175 42.26 28.75 58.91
N SER A 176 41.02 28.55 59.37
CA SER A 176 40.42 29.37 60.42
C SER A 176 41.17 29.23 61.74
N ALA A 177 41.58 28.02 62.12
CA ALA A 177 42.41 27.79 63.30
C ALA A 177 43.79 28.47 63.19
N GLU A 178 44.43 28.41 62.02
CA GLU A 178 45.69 29.11 61.77
C GLU A 178 45.51 30.64 61.83
N ASN A 179 44.46 31.17 61.21
CA ASN A 179 44.15 32.60 61.25
C ASN A 179 43.92 33.08 62.68
N ASN A 180 43.15 32.35 63.48
CA ASN A 180 42.94 32.68 64.90
C ASN A 180 44.28 32.71 65.65
N ARG A 181 45.16 31.72 65.47
CA ARG A 181 46.50 31.73 66.07
C ARG A 181 47.35 32.92 65.63
N ARG A 182 47.26 33.32 64.35
CA ARG A 182 47.97 34.50 63.84
C ARG A 182 47.44 35.78 64.49
N PHE A 183 46.13 35.89 64.69
CA PHE A 183 45.52 37.01 65.42
C PHE A 183 46.00 37.04 66.88
N ASP A 184 45.94 35.91 67.60
CA ASP A 184 46.44 35.83 68.99
C ASP A 184 47.92 36.27 69.09
N ALA A 185 48.76 35.85 68.14
CA ALA A 185 50.17 36.24 68.10
C ALA A 185 50.39 37.72 67.76
N ILE A 186 49.50 38.33 66.98
CA ILE A 186 49.51 39.77 66.71
C ILE A 186 49.12 40.53 67.98
N ASP A 187 48.09 40.08 68.68
CA ASP A 187 47.64 40.69 69.94
C ASP A 187 48.76 40.65 70.99
N GLU A 188 49.47 39.52 71.14
CA GLU A 188 50.63 39.42 72.05
C GLU A 188 51.77 40.37 71.68
N ARG A 189 52.08 40.50 70.38
CA ARG A 189 53.09 41.46 69.89
C ARG A 189 52.67 42.90 70.15
N PHE A 190 51.38 43.20 70.00
CA PHE A 190 50.83 44.53 70.24
C PHE A 190 50.89 44.89 71.74
N GLU A 191 50.54 43.95 72.62
CA GLU A 191 50.70 44.11 74.08
C GLU A 191 52.16 44.34 74.47
N THR A 192 53.08 43.51 73.96
CA THR A 192 54.52 43.66 74.21
C THR A 192 55.04 45.02 73.75
N MET A 193 54.65 45.46 72.54
CA MET A 193 55.01 46.77 72.02
C MET A 193 54.42 47.90 72.85
N SER A 194 53.19 47.76 73.33
CA SER A 194 52.52 48.75 74.18
C SER A 194 53.23 48.90 75.52
N VAL A 195 53.59 47.79 76.18
CA VAL A 195 54.37 47.77 77.42
C VAL A 195 55.75 48.42 77.21
N GLU A 196 56.46 48.04 76.15
CA GLU A 196 57.78 48.61 75.82
C GLU A 196 57.69 50.11 75.52
N ASN A 197 56.69 50.55 74.74
CA ASN A 197 56.45 51.97 74.47
C ASN A 197 56.14 52.74 75.76
N ASN A 198 55.31 52.20 76.65
CA ASN A 198 55.00 52.84 77.92
C ASN A 198 56.27 52.96 78.79
N ARG A 199 57.11 51.93 78.83
CA ARG A 199 58.40 51.94 79.53
C ARG A 199 59.39 52.95 78.95
N ARG A 200 59.48 53.05 77.62
CA ARG A 200 60.31 54.07 76.93
C ARG A 200 59.83 55.47 77.26
N PHE A 201 58.52 55.69 77.24
CA PHE A 201 57.93 56.98 77.60
C PHE A 201 58.25 57.36 79.05
N GLU A 202 58.09 56.43 80.01
CA GLU A 202 58.44 56.64 81.41
C GLU A 202 59.94 56.98 81.58
N THR A 203 60.82 56.27 80.88
CA THR A 203 62.27 56.53 80.89
C THR A 203 62.59 57.94 80.38
N ILE A 204 61.97 58.34 79.26
CA ILE A 204 62.12 59.68 78.69
C ILE A 204 61.57 60.76 79.64
N SER A 205 60.43 60.52 80.28
CA SER A 205 59.86 61.43 81.28
C SER A 205 60.79 61.62 82.47
N ILE A 206 61.38 60.55 83.01
CA ILE A 206 62.36 60.61 84.11
C ILE A 206 63.61 61.38 83.67
N GLU A 207 64.17 61.08 82.50
CA GLU A 207 65.35 61.78 82.00
C GLU A 207 65.07 63.26 81.76
N SER A 208 63.92 63.59 81.16
CA SER A 208 63.46 64.96 80.96
C SER A 208 63.31 65.70 82.29
N ASN A 209 62.71 65.07 83.31
CA ASN A 209 62.56 65.67 84.63
C ASN A 209 63.93 65.94 85.28
N LYS A 210 64.90 65.01 85.18
CA LYS A 210 66.27 65.23 85.66
C LYS A 210 66.97 66.38 84.93
N ARG A 211 66.84 66.44 83.60
CA ARG A 211 67.39 67.56 82.79
C ARG A 211 66.74 68.89 83.19
N PHE A 212 65.43 68.90 83.45
CA PHE A 212 64.70 70.06 83.90
C PHE A 212 65.15 70.51 85.31
N GLU A 213 65.27 69.61 86.27
CA GLU A 213 65.82 69.93 87.60
C GLU A 213 67.24 70.49 87.52
N TYR A 214 68.09 69.93 86.67
CA TYR A 214 69.44 70.44 86.44
C TYR A 214 69.41 71.85 85.83
N LEU A 215 68.53 72.10 84.85
CA LEU A 215 68.30 73.42 84.29
C LEU A 215 67.79 74.41 85.34
N THR A 216 66.80 74.02 86.16
CA THR A 216 66.28 74.85 87.27
C THR A 216 67.37 75.20 88.25
N LYS A 217 68.19 74.23 88.71
CA LYS A 217 69.33 74.51 89.60
C LYS A 217 70.34 75.47 88.99
N ARG A 218 70.58 75.38 87.69
CA ARG A 218 71.46 76.31 86.97
C ARG A 218 70.83 77.71 86.91
N VAL A 219 69.53 77.80 86.63
CA VAL A 219 68.78 79.07 86.62
C VAL A 219 68.77 79.70 88.01
N ASP A 220 68.46 78.95 89.07
CA ASP A 220 68.50 79.43 90.46
C ASP A 220 69.88 79.95 90.83
N ARG A 221 70.94 79.19 90.49
CA ARG A 221 72.31 79.63 90.69
C ARG A 221 72.57 80.94 89.92
N LEU A 222 72.23 81.01 88.64
CA LEU A 222 72.39 82.23 87.86
C LEU A 222 71.60 83.42 88.46
N MET A 223 70.42 83.17 89.03
CA MET A 223 69.59 84.18 89.69
C MET A 223 70.23 84.71 90.99
N VAL A 224 70.82 83.82 91.80
CA VAL A 224 71.58 84.22 93.00
C VAL A 224 72.82 85.04 92.61
N TRP A 225 73.54 84.62 91.57
CA TRP A 225 74.72 85.34 91.09
C TRP A 225 74.36 86.69 90.46
N SER A 226 73.28 86.79 89.70
CA SER A 226 72.84 88.07 89.13
C SER A 226 72.38 89.04 90.22
N LEU A 227 71.62 88.59 91.22
CA LEU A 227 71.27 89.41 92.40
C LEU A 227 72.52 89.90 93.14
N GLY A 228 73.52 89.04 93.32
CA GLY A 228 74.80 89.41 93.93
C GLY A 228 75.58 90.45 93.12
N VAL A 229 75.63 90.32 91.79
CA VAL A 229 76.29 91.29 90.90
C VAL A 229 75.53 92.62 90.89
N THR A 230 74.19 92.61 90.88
CA THR A 230 73.37 93.83 90.96
C THR A 230 73.54 94.53 92.31
N MET A 231 73.56 93.80 93.43
CA MET A 231 73.86 94.37 94.74
C MET A 231 75.29 94.90 94.84
N GLY A 232 76.27 94.21 94.26
CA GLY A 232 77.67 94.64 94.24
C GLY A 232 77.88 95.92 93.41
N THR A 233 77.29 95.98 92.21
CA THR A 233 77.32 97.20 91.39
C THR A 233 76.54 98.34 92.03
N GLY A 234 75.37 98.09 92.61
CA GLY A 234 74.63 99.08 93.40
C GLY A 234 75.43 99.62 94.58
N SER A 235 76.13 98.74 95.31
CA SER A 235 77.00 99.13 96.42
C SER A 235 78.22 99.93 95.96
N LEU A 236 78.78 99.60 94.79
CA LEU A 236 79.91 100.33 94.21
C LEU A 236 79.51 101.74 93.78
N VAL A 237 78.33 101.89 93.16
CA VAL A 237 77.76 103.20 92.80
C VAL A 237 77.50 104.05 94.05
N VAL A 238 77.00 103.44 95.14
CA VAL A 238 76.83 104.15 96.42
C VAL A 238 78.18 104.55 97.03
N ALA A 239 79.21 103.69 96.94
CA ALA A 239 80.54 103.98 97.45
C ALA A 239 81.25 105.10 96.65
N THR A 240 81.12 105.11 95.33
CA THR A 240 81.67 106.20 94.50
C THR A 240 80.93 107.51 94.73
N LEU A 241 79.60 107.48 94.95
CA LEU A 241 78.85 108.67 95.36
C LEU A 241 79.34 109.23 96.71
N LYS A 242 79.67 108.37 97.67
CA LYS A 242 80.13 108.78 99.01
C LYS A 242 81.59 109.28 99.04
N LEU A 243 82.38 108.98 98.01
CA LEU A 243 83.75 109.51 97.82
C LEU A 243 83.76 110.87 97.07
N LEU A 244 82.63 111.27 96.49
CA LEU A 244 82.45 112.51 95.72
C LEU A 244 81.69 113.61 96.49
N LEU A 245 81.35 113.37 97.77
CA LEU A 245 80.64 114.25 98.71
C LEU A 245 81.47 114.41 99.99
#